data_AF-W4K8B9-F1
#
_entry.id   AF-W4K8B9-F1
#
_cell.length_a   1.000
_cell.length_b   1.000
_cell.length_c   1.000
_cell.angle_alpha   90.00
_cell.angle_beta   90.00
_cell.angle_gamma   90.00
#
_symmetry.space_group_name_H-M   'P 1'
#
loop_
_entity.id
_entity.type
_entity.pdbx_description
1 polymer ?
#
loop_
_entity_poly.entity_id
_entity_poly.type
_entity_poly.pdbx_seq_one_letter_code
_entity_poly.pdbx_strand_id
1 'polypeptide(L)'
;PPGSLVVPDCYEQYLSSLSPGQIPQPLVVAKESSASRSIIPLVDHQQLVECVIDPGSQVIAMSDGICNELALIYDPEVVLNMQSANGEIDKSLGLARNVPFLIGNITFYLQVHIIRNPAYDVLLGRPFDILTESIVKNFANEDQTITISDPNTGRKAMIPTVR
;
A
#
# COMPACT_ATOMS: atom_id res chain seq x y z
N PRO A 1 30.60 8.53 -15.44
CA PRO A 1 31.84 8.09 -16.15
C PRO A 1 32.08 8.99 -17.37
N PRO A 2 33.30 9.07 -17.95
CA PRO A 2 33.46 9.66 -19.27
C PRO A 2 32.51 8.96 -20.25
N GLY A 3 31.54 9.69 -20.83
CA GLY A 3 30.49 9.13 -21.69
C GLY A 3 29.16 8.75 -21.00
N SER A 4 28.96 9.04 -19.71
CA SER A 4 27.65 8.86 -19.07
C SER A 4 26.65 9.94 -19.50
N LEU A 5 25.44 9.53 -19.88
CA LEU A 5 24.31 10.43 -20.10
C LEU A 5 23.90 11.04 -18.76
N VAL A 6 24.13 12.33 -18.59
CA VAL A 6 23.54 13.11 -17.50
C VAL A 6 22.20 13.62 -18.03
N VAL A 7 21.11 13.13 -17.47
CA VAL A 7 19.78 13.70 -17.74
C VAL A 7 19.71 15.01 -16.96
N PRO A 8 19.58 16.17 -17.62
CA PRO A 8 19.50 17.45 -16.92
C PRO A 8 18.20 17.51 -16.11
N ASP A 9 18.22 18.22 -14.99
CA ASP A 9 17.02 18.46 -14.20
C ASP A 9 15.96 19.19 -15.04
N CYS A 10 14.71 18.72 -14.99
CA CYS A 10 13.64 19.25 -15.84
C CYS A 10 13.30 20.70 -15.50
N TYR A 11 13.48 21.12 -14.24
CA TYR A 11 13.29 22.51 -13.84
C TYR A 11 14.47 23.37 -14.29
N GLU A 12 15.70 22.88 -14.23
CA GLU A 12 16.86 23.58 -14.81
C GLU A 12 16.72 23.76 -16.33
N GLN A 13 16.19 22.77 -17.05
CA GLN A 13 15.86 22.90 -18.47
C GLN A 13 14.77 23.95 -18.72
N TYR A 14 13.72 23.97 -17.90
CA TYR A 14 12.67 24.99 -17.97
C TYR A 14 13.27 26.40 -17.81
N LEU A 15 14.09 26.61 -16.77
CA LEU A 15 14.74 27.90 -16.53
C LEU A 15 15.64 28.32 -17.70
N SER A 16 16.36 27.36 -18.29
CA SER A 16 17.24 27.60 -19.44
C SER A 16 16.49 27.89 -20.75
N SER A 17 15.22 27.48 -20.84
CA SER A 17 14.36 27.72 -22.01
C SER A 17 13.69 29.10 -22.03
N LEU A 18 13.78 29.87 -20.93
CA LEU A 18 13.14 31.18 -20.81
C LEU A 18 13.86 32.23 -21.66
N SER A 19 13.07 33.12 -22.28
CA SER A 19 13.63 34.27 -23.00
C SER A 19 14.26 35.28 -22.03
N PRO A 20 15.27 36.07 -22.44
CA PRO A 20 15.87 37.10 -21.58
C PRO A 20 14.81 38.05 -21.00
N GLY A 21 14.77 38.18 -19.66
CA GLY A 21 13.82 39.04 -18.95
C GLY A 21 12.45 38.39 -18.67
N GLN A 22 12.22 37.16 -19.12
CA GLN A 22 11.02 36.39 -18.76
C GLN A 22 11.12 35.91 -17.31
N ILE A 23 10.12 36.24 -16.50
CA ILE A 23 10.04 35.82 -15.10
C ILE A 23 9.56 34.36 -15.04
N PRO A 24 10.30 33.44 -14.39
CA PRO A 24 9.84 32.07 -14.20
C PRO A 24 8.53 32.03 -13.41
N GLN A 25 7.60 31.16 -13.80
CA GLN A 25 6.43 30.90 -12.96
C GLN A 25 6.88 30.07 -11.74
N PRO A 26 6.44 30.40 -10.51
CA PRO A 26 6.77 29.62 -9.34
C PRO A 26 6.11 28.24 -9.46
N LEU A 27 6.93 27.18 -9.48
CA LEU A 27 6.47 25.80 -9.45
C LEU A 27 6.42 25.29 -8.01
N VAL A 28 5.33 24.60 -7.68
CA VAL A 28 5.27 23.79 -6.47
C VAL A 28 5.73 22.39 -6.84
N VAL A 29 6.89 22.00 -6.31
CA VAL A 29 7.43 20.64 -6.49
C VAL A 29 6.98 19.74 -5.35
N ALA A 30 6.92 18.43 -5.60
CA ALA A 30 6.62 17.44 -4.57
C ALA A 30 7.75 17.39 -3.52
N LYS A 31 7.43 16.90 -2.33
CA LYS A 31 8.45 16.55 -1.32
C LYS A 31 9.27 15.36 -1.82
N GLU A 32 10.51 15.26 -1.35
CA GLU A 32 11.39 14.12 -1.65
C GLU A 32 10.79 12.78 -1.19
N SER A 33 10.05 12.80 -0.07
CA SER A 33 9.27 11.67 0.42
C SER A 33 8.13 12.12 1.33
N SER A 34 7.14 11.26 1.48
CA SER A 34 6.04 11.35 2.45
C SER A 34 5.78 9.96 3.01
N ALA A 35 5.34 9.88 4.26
CA ALA A 35 5.04 8.59 4.90
C ALA A 35 3.90 7.85 4.17
N SER A 36 4.01 6.53 4.09
CA SER A 36 2.90 5.66 3.71
C SER A 36 1.73 5.83 4.68
N ARG A 37 0.53 5.45 4.22
CA ARG A 37 -0.70 5.59 5.01
C ARG A 37 -1.29 4.23 5.28
N SER A 38 -1.74 4.06 6.52
CA SER A 38 -2.26 2.79 7.02
C SER A 38 -3.66 2.94 7.59
N ILE A 39 -4.39 1.83 7.68
CA ILE A 39 -5.56 1.68 8.55
C ILE A 39 -5.27 0.61 9.59
N ILE A 40 -6.04 0.61 10.69
CA ILE A 40 -5.84 -0.34 11.79
C ILE A 40 -7.12 -1.17 12.00
N PRO A 41 -7.37 -2.19 11.16
CA PRO A 41 -8.45 -3.16 11.39
C PRO A 41 -8.19 -4.04 12.62
N LEU A 42 -9.27 -4.58 13.17
CA LEU A 42 -9.20 -5.75 14.04
C LEU A 42 -9.15 -7.01 13.15
N VAL A 43 -8.01 -7.70 13.18
CA VAL A 43 -7.74 -8.89 12.37
C VAL A 43 -8.02 -10.15 13.18
N ASP A 44 -8.70 -11.09 12.54
CA ASP A 44 -9.10 -12.38 13.09
C ASP A 44 -9.89 -12.29 14.41
N HIS A 45 -10.54 -11.14 14.65
CA HIS A 45 -11.23 -10.81 15.91
C HIS A 45 -10.32 -10.76 17.15
N GLN A 46 -9.00 -10.73 16.97
CA GLN A 46 -8.02 -10.84 18.04
C GLN A 46 -7.21 -9.55 18.25
N GLN A 47 -6.60 -9.01 17.20
CA GLN A 47 -5.58 -7.95 17.33
C GLN A 47 -5.81 -6.79 16.35
N LEU A 48 -5.55 -5.57 16.81
CA LEU A 48 -5.45 -4.39 15.94
C LEU A 48 -4.10 -4.42 15.24
N VAL A 49 -4.09 -4.45 13.91
CA VAL A 49 -2.87 -4.62 13.11
C VAL A 49 -2.74 -3.46 12.14
N GLU A 50 -1.53 -2.92 11.99
CA GLU A 50 -1.27 -1.88 11.02
C GLU A 50 -1.31 -2.44 9.59
N CYS A 51 -2.16 -1.86 8.75
CA CYS A 51 -2.36 -2.29 7.37
C CYS A 51 -2.10 -1.13 6.42
N VAL A 52 -0.96 -1.17 5.73
CA VAL A 52 -0.57 -0.16 4.74
C VAL A 52 -1.46 -0.29 3.51
N ILE A 53 -1.99 0.84 3.03
CA ILE A 53 -2.79 0.90 1.81
C ILE A 53 -1.82 0.98 0.61
N ASP A 54 -1.76 -0.07 -0.20
CA ASP A 54 -0.88 -0.13 -1.37
C ASP A 54 -1.63 -0.63 -2.62
N PRO A 55 -2.30 0.27 -3.37
CA PRO A 55 -2.97 -0.09 -4.61
C PRO A 55 -2.02 -0.64 -5.70
N GLY A 56 -0.70 -0.43 -5.54
CA GLY A 56 0.33 -0.95 -6.45
C GLY A 56 0.61 -2.43 -6.24
N SER A 57 0.30 -2.98 -5.06
CA SER A 57 0.44 -4.41 -4.79
C SER A 57 -0.68 -5.20 -5.46
N GLN A 58 -0.33 -6.30 -6.13
CA GLN A 58 -1.31 -7.21 -6.75
C GLN A 58 -1.97 -8.16 -5.74
N VAL A 59 -1.48 -8.20 -4.50
CA VAL A 59 -1.90 -9.16 -3.47
C VAL A 59 -2.08 -8.49 -2.12
N ILE A 60 -2.85 -9.15 -1.25
CA ILE A 60 -2.86 -8.82 0.17
C ILE A 60 -1.81 -9.70 0.83
N ALA A 61 -0.90 -9.07 1.57
CA ALA A 61 0.25 -9.74 2.17
C ALA A 61 0.31 -9.44 3.67
N MET A 62 0.72 -10.42 4.47
CA MET A 62 0.90 -10.30 5.91
C MET A 62 2.26 -10.88 6.31
N SER A 63 2.92 -10.27 7.28
CA SER A 63 4.16 -10.81 7.84
C SER A 63 3.94 -12.15 8.53
N ASP A 64 4.92 -13.04 8.45
CA ASP A 64 4.92 -14.29 9.20
C ASP A 64 4.91 -14.06 10.72
N GLY A 65 5.50 -12.95 11.19
CA GLY A 65 5.37 -12.49 12.57
C GLY A 65 3.93 -12.34 13.02
N ILE A 66 3.14 -11.50 12.32
CA ILE A 66 1.72 -11.28 12.63
C ILE A 66 0.90 -12.57 12.44
N CYS A 67 1.19 -13.34 11.39
CA CYS A 67 0.54 -14.62 11.14
C CYS A 67 0.71 -15.59 12.34
N ASN A 68 1.93 -15.66 12.90
CA ASN A 68 2.25 -16.48 14.06
C ASN A 68 1.59 -15.94 15.33
N GLU A 69 1.60 -14.63 15.57
CA GLU A 69 0.93 -13.99 16.72
C GLU A 69 -0.57 -14.30 16.75
N LEU A 70 -1.22 -14.22 15.59
CA LEU A 70 -2.64 -14.52 15.41
C LEU A 70 -2.95 -16.03 15.33
N ALA A 71 -1.93 -16.89 15.29
CA ALA A 71 -2.04 -18.33 15.09
C ALA A 71 -2.85 -18.73 13.84
N LEU A 72 -2.69 -17.97 12.74
CA LEU A 72 -3.43 -18.23 11.50
C LEU A 72 -2.91 -19.50 10.80
N ILE A 73 -3.85 -20.31 10.32
CA ILE A 73 -3.54 -21.46 9.46
C ILE A 73 -3.46 -20.98 8.02
N TYR A 74 -2.38 -21.36 7.33
CA TYR A 74 -2.18 -21.08 5.91
C TYR A 74 -1.84 -22.35 5.14
N ASP A 75 -2.16 -22.34 3.84
CA ASP A 75 -1.86 -23.41 2.90
C ASP A 75 -0.46 -23.19 2.29
N PRO A 76 0.54 -24.03 2.61
CA PRO A 76 1.92 -23.85 2.14
C PRO A 76 2.11 -24.21 0.66
N GLU A 77 1.13 -24.83 0.00
CA GLU A 77 1.21 -25.18 -1.42
C GLU A 77 0.82 -24.00 -2.33
N VAL A 78 0.16 -22.98 -1.78
CA VAL A 78 -0.22 -21.78 -2.54
C VAL A 78 0.75 -20.65 -2.26
N VAL A 79 1.80 -20.59 -3.08
CA VAL A 79 2.89 -19.63 -2.95
C VAL A 79 2.97 -18.65 -4.11
N LEU A 80 3.39 -17.42 -3.80
CA LEU A 80 3.82 -16.41 -4.77
C LEU A 80 5.33 -16.48 -4.94
N ASN A 81 5.79 -16.32 -6.17
CA ASN A 81 7.18 -16.05 -6.48
C ASN A 81 7.35 -14.52 -6.55
N MET A 82 8.05 -13.95 -5.58
CA MET A 82 8.39 -12.53 -5.52
C MET A 82 9.77 -12.34 -6.12
N GLN A 83 9.85 -11.58 -7.21
CA GLN A 83 11.15 -11.25 -7.81
C GLN A 83 11.65 -9.94 -7.22
N SER A 84 12.79 -9.97 -6.54
CA SER A 84 13.46 -8.78 -6.03
C SER A 84 14.25 -8.07 -7.13
N ALA A 85 14.63 -6.82 -6.86
CA ALA A 85 15.38 -5.98 -7.81
C ALA A 85 16.78 -6.54 -8.15
N ASN A 86 17.34 -7.40 -7.30
CA ASN A 86 18.61 -8.11 -7.56
C ASN A 86 18.41 -9.40 -8.40
N GLY A 87 17.18 -9.74 -8.79
CA GLY A 87 16.84 -10.92 -9.58
C GLY A 87 16.66 -12.21 -8.78
N GLU A 88 16.81 -12.18 -7.46
CA GLU A 88 16.46 -13.31 -6.60
C GLU A 88 14.94 -13.50 -6.57
N ILE A 89 14.51 -14.76 -6.47
CA ILE A 89 13.11 -15.11 -6.35
C ILE A 89 12.90 -15.58 -4.92
N ASP A 90 12.31 -14.72 -4.10
CA ASP A 90 11.83 -15.11 -2.78
C ASP A 90 10.39 -15.66 -2.91
N LYS A 91 9.98 -16.52 -1.99
CA LYS A 91 8.65 -17.12 -2.01
C LYS A 91 7.86 -16.72 -0.78
N SER A 92 6.56 -16.48 -0.97
CA SER A 92 5.65 -16.44 0.18
C SER A 92 5.63 -17.81 0.87
N LEU A 93 5.34 -17.84 2.16
CA LEU A 93 5.20 -19.07 2.96
C LEU A 93 3.93 -19.86 2.63
N GLY A 94 2.88 -19.17 2.20
CA GLY A 94 1.60 -19.78 1.82
C GLY A 94 0.46 -18.79 1.77
N LEU A 95 -0.77 -19.29 1.69
CA LEU A 95 -2.00 -18.49 1.65
C LEU A 95 -2.93 -18.81 2.83
N ALA A 96 -3.20 -17.82 3.68
CA ALA A 96 -4.30 -17.84 4.64
C ALA A 96 -5.60 -17.42 3.95
N ARG A 97 -6.61 -18.29 3.99
CA ARG A 97 -7.87 -18.06 3.27
C ARG A 97 -8.93 -17.46 4.18
N ASN A 98 -9.67 -16.48 3.65
CA ASN A 98 -10.84 -15.88 4.31
C ASN A 98 -10.52 -15.34 5.72
N VAL A 99 -9.39 -14.66 5.89
CA VAL A 99 -9.05 -14.04 7.18
C VAL A 99 -9.99 -12.84 7.40
N PRO A 100 -10.71 -12.74 8.53
CA PRO A 100 -11.64 -11.65 8.75
C PRO A 100 -10.92 -10.38 9.22
N PHE A 101 -11.19 -9.28 8.54
CA PHE A 101 -10.68 -7.94 8.84
C PHE A 101 -11.88 -7.04 9.17
N LEU A 102 -12.03 -6.68 10.44
CA LEU A 102 -13.06 -5.75 10.89
C LEU A 102 -12.54 -4.31 10.80
N ILE A 103 -13.14 -3.53 9.89
CA ILE A 103 -12.83 -2.12 9.67
C ILE A 103 -14.06 -1.29 10.01
N GLY A 104 -13.97 -0.49 11.08
CA GLY A 104 -15.13 0.19 11.65
C GLY A 104 -16.15 -0.83 12.16
N ASN A 105 -17.24 -1.04 11.42
CA ASN A 105 -18.29 -2.01 11.72
C ASN A 105 -18.57 -2.99 10.55
N ILE A 106 -17.64 -3.10 9.60
CA ILE A 106 -17.75 -3.96 8.43
C ILE A 106 -16.62 -4.99 8.46
N THR A 107 -16.96 -6.27 8.33
CA THR A 107 -15.98 -7.35 8.26
C THR A 107 -15.77 -7.77 6.80
N PHE A 108 -14.53 -7.74 6.34
CA PHE A 108 -14.13 -8.29 5.04
C PHE A 108 -13.37 -9.59 5.23
N TYR A 109 -13.59 -10.56 4.34
CA TYR A 109 -12.86 -11.82 4.33
C TYR A 109 -11.82 -11.77 3.21
N LEU A 110 -10.54 -11.76 3.60
CA LEU A 110 -9.43 -11.51 2.68
C LEU A 110 -8.61 -12.78 2.46
N GLN A 111 -8.06 -12.92 1.25
CA GLN A 111 -7.07 -13.94 0.93
C GLN A 111 -5.70 -13.32 1.17
N VAL A 112 -4.95 -13.84 2.14
CA VAL A 112 -3.75 -13.18 2.67
C VAL A 112 -2.53 -14.07 2.44
N HIS A 113 -1.59 -13.60 1.62
CA HIS A 113 -0.32 -14.28 1.45
C HIS A 113 0.62 -14.00 2.62
N ILE A 114 1.22 -15.06 3.17
CA ILE A 114 2.14 -14.93 4.30
C ILE A 114 3.56 -14.74 3.78
N ILE A 115 4.20 -13.64 4.15
CA ILE A 115 5.52 -13.24 3.67
C ILE A 115 6.52 -13.34 4.82
N ARG A 116 7.71 -13.89 4.55
CA ARG A 116 8.77 -14.01 5.55
C ARG A 116 9.46 -12.67 5.76
N ASN A 117 9.50 -12.19 7.01
CA ASN A 117 10.25 -10.99 7.41
C ASN A 117 10.07 -9.74 6.51
N PRO A 118 8.84 -9.36 6.08
CA PRO A 118 8.64 -8.11 5.37
C PRO A 118 8.85 -6.89 6.29
N ALA A 119 8.99 -5.71 5.68
CA ALA A 119 9.13 -4.43 6.40
C ALA A 119 7.78 -3.81 6.85
N TYR A 120 6.70 -4.59 6.81
CA TYR A 120 5.33 -4.16 7.12
C TYR A 120 4.59 -5.30 7.82
N ASP A 121 3.56 -4.97 8.58
CA ASP A 121 2.68 -5.97 9.20
C ASP A 121 1.72 -6.56 8.16
N VAL A 122 0.95 -5.70 7.48
CA VAL A 122 0.06 -6.09 6.38
C VAL A 122 0.12 -5.05 5.25
N LEU A 123 0.16 -5.51 4.00
CA LEU A 123 -0.13 -4.70 2.81
C LEU A 123 -1.54 -5.02 2.29
N LEU A 124 -2.37 -3.98 2.17
CA LEU A 124 -3.66 -4.04 1.49
C LEU A 124 -3.47 -3.69 0.01
N GLY A 125 -3.35 -4.74 -0.80
CA GLY A 125 -3.22 -4.62 -2.25
C GLY A 125 -4.54 -4.43 -3.00
N ARG A 126 -4.43 -4.48 -4.32
CA ARG A 126 -5.53 -4.34 -5.28
C ARG A 126 -6.76 -5.23 -5.00
N PRO A 127 -6.64 -6.48 -4.50
CA PRO A 127 -7.82 -7.27 -4.16
C PRO A 127 -8.72 -6.60 -3.11
N PHE A 128 -8.13 -5.89 -2.14
CA PHE A 128 -8.87 -5.12 -1.15
C PHE A 128 -9.61 -3.95 -1.81
N ASP A 129 -8.94 -3.19 -2.68
CA ASP A 129 -9.56 -2.06 -3.39
C ASP A 129 -10.74 -2.51 -4.26
N ILE A 130 -10.60 -3.64 -4.96
CA ILE A 130 -11.66 -4.18 -5.81
C ILE A 130 -12.84 -4.65 -4.95
N LEU A 131 -12.57 -5.41 -3.88
CA LEU A 131 -13.62 -5.93 -3.01
C LEU A 131 -14.43 -4.81 -2.35
N THR A 132 -13.77 -3.73 -1.97
CA THR A 132 -14.37 -2.63 -1.21
C THR A 132 -14.80 -1.44 -2.07
N GLU A 133 -14.56 -1.47 -3.38
CA GLU A 133 -14.67 -0.30 -4.27
C GLU A 133 -14.02 0.95 -3.63
N SER A 134 -12.79 0.78 -3.13
CA SER A 134 -12.15 1.79 -2.28
C SER A 134 -11.93 3.12 -3.02
N ILE A 135 -12.12 4.23 -2.29
CA ILE A 135 -11.81 5.58 -2.78
C ILE A 135 -10.86 6.23 -1.78
N VAL A 136 -9.62 6.47 -2.22
CA VAL A 136 -8.61 7.19 -1.45
C VAL A 136 -8.66 8.68 -1.80
N LYS A 137 -8.74 9.53 -0.79
CA LYS A 137 -8.67 10.99 -0.92
C LYS A 137 -7.45 11.52 -0.18
N ASN A 138 -6.54 12.14 -0.94
CA ASN A 138 -5.35 12.79 -0.43
C ASN A 138 -5.58 14.29 -0.28
N PHE A 139 -5.05 14.87 0.79
CA PHE A 139 -5.18 16.30 1.11
C PHE A 139 -3.81 16.99 1.10
N ALA A 140 -3.80 18.30 0.80
CA ALA A 140 -2.56 19.09 0.72
C ALA A 140 -1.82 19.22 2.07
N ASN A 141 -2.52 18.97 3.18
CA ASN A 141 -1.94 18.90 4.53
C ASN A 141 -1.39 17.50 4.86
N GLU A 142 -1.24 16.62 3.87
CA GLU A 142 -0.78 15.23 3.99
C GLU A 142 -1.74 14.27 4.71
N ASP A 143 -2.95 14.71 5.04
CA ASP A 143 -3.99 13.79 5.48
C ASP A 143 -4.46 12.93 4.32
N GLN A 144 -4.95 11.74 4.67
CA GLN A 144 -5.56 10.84 3.73
C GLN A 144 -6.76 10.15 4.38
N THR A 145 -7.85 10.03 3.64
CA THR A 145 -9.00 9.21 4.01
C THR A 145 -9.24 8.12 2.97
N ILE A 146 -9.78 7.00 3.41
CA ILE A 146 -10.25 5.93 2.53
C ILE A 146 -11.73 5.69 2.78
N THR A 147 -12.52 5.66 1.71
CA THR A 147 -13.92 5.22 1.77
C THR A 147 -13.99 3.79 1.25
N ILE A 148 -14.65 2.92 2.01
CA ILE A 148 -14.89 1.51 1.66
C ILE A 148 -16.38 1.24 1.56
N SER A 149 -16.75 0.27 0.74
CA SER A 149 -18.11 -0.21 0.52
C SER A 149 -18.18 -1.71 0.81
N ASP A 150 -19.15 -2.14 1.60
CA ASP A 150 -19.46 -3.56 1.81
C ASP A 150 -20.26 -4.07 0.61
N PRO A 151 -19.71 -5.00 -0.20
CA PRO A 151 -20.44 -5.55 -1.34
C PRO A 151 -21.67 -6.38 -0.93
N ASN A 152 -21.72 -6.88 0.30
CA ASN A 152 -22.81 -7.75 0.78
C ASN A 152 -24.00 -6.96 1.30
N THR A 153 -23.77 -5.80 1.93
CA THR A 153 -24.84 -5.01 2.55
C THR A 153 -25.03 -3.63 1.93
N GLY A 154 -24.13 -3.20 1.03
CA GLY A 154 -24.12 -1.85 0.46
C GLY A 154 -23.76 -0.74 1.46
N ARG A 155 -23.29 -1.08 2.66
CA ARG A 155 -22.88 -0.10 3.68
C ARG A 155 -21.57 0.54 3.27
N LYS A 156 -21.41 1.83 3.56
CA LYS A 156 -20.16 2.55 3.32
C LYS A 156 -19.59 3.08 4.62
N ALA A 157 -18.27 3.07 4.73
CA ALA A 157 -17.55 3.68 5.83
C ALA A 157 -16.42 4.55 5.29
N MET A 158 -16.24 5.73 5.88
CA MET A 158 -15.10 6.59 5.63
C MET A 158 -14.15 6.47 6.82
N ILE A 159 -12.89 6.15 6.56
CA ILE A 159 -11.89 5.84 7.57
C ILE A 159 -10.75 6.86 7.43
N PRO A 160 -10.36 7.55 8.52
CA PRO A 160 -9.12 8.30 8.54
C PRO A 160 -7.93 7.34 8.55
N THR A 161 -6.91 7.63 7.76
CA THR A 161 -5.68 6.84 7.77
C THR A 161 -4.70 7.37 8.80
N VAL A 162 -3.83 6.51 9.30
CA VAL A 162 -2.71 6.87 10.19
C VAL A 162 -1.38 6.89 9.43
N ARG A 163 -0.37 7.45 10.07
CA ARG A 163 1.03 7.49 9.60
C ARG A 163 1.86 6.49 10.39
#